data_AF-A0A4V3IRH3-F1
#
_entry.id   AF-A0A4V3IRH3-F1
#
_cell.length_a   1.000
_cell.length_b   1.000
_cell.length_c   1.000
_cell.angle_alpha   90.00
_cell.angle_beta   90.00
_cell.angle_gamma   90.00
#
_symmetry.space_group_name_H-M   'P 1'
#
loop_
_entity.id
_entity.type
_entity.pdbx_description
1 polymer ?
#
loop_
_entity_poly.entity_id
_entity_poly.type
_entity_poly.pdbx_seq_one_letter_code
_entity_poly.pdbx_strand_id
1 'polypeptide(L)'
;MTAARQSTPYMNSVSQAWDYDAQRAVLVPEAFGGVMLDGREVAPALFGAVTTTKTAIGAGMNPARAFEVGASFLATIIGAAVQDMGRQADATLATGKGFTRYVRVVSAGACSRCAILAGRDDYRKAFQRHPRCRCTSVPIPDGQGPPEGFHDTPTEYFESLSAAEQDRVFTKSGAFAIREGANPISVVNARRGMTKGGELGAPARLVPTRIGVKADGSPLTVFITGEGTTARGAFARSEGAATFTAAKQGRYRRTTTLRLMPEQLQLMAGNNPERARELLKRYGYMDF
;
A
#
# COMPACT_ATOMS: atom_id res chain seq x y z
N MET A 1 23.24 11.91 6.15
CA MET A 1 24.14 10.98 6.89
C MET A 1 23.58 10.53 8.22
N THR A 2 22.97 11.41 9.02
CA THR A 2 22.39 11.07 10.34
C THR A 2 21.46 9.85 10.30
N ALA A 3 20.62 9.72 9.26
CA ALA A 3 19.72 8.58 9.10
C ALA A 3 20.46 7.23 9.02
N ALA A 4 21.54 7.13 8.22
CA ALA A 4 22.36 5.91 8.17
C ALA A 4 23.13 5.65 9.47
N ARG A 5 23.59 6.70 10.17
CA ARG A 5 24.28 6.55 11.45
C ARG A 5 23.41 5.93 12.55
N GLN A 6 22.10 6.15 12.49
CA GLN A 6 21.13 5.57 13.43
C GLN A 6 20.98 4.04 13.26
N SER A 7 21.36 3.48 12.10
CA SER A 7 21.26 2.05 11.84
C SER A 7 22.16 1.20 12.75
N THR A 8 23.35 1.69 13.13
CA THR A 8 24.24 0.97 14.03
C THR A 8 23.65 0.76 15.43
N PRO A 9 23.25 1.80 16.18
CA PRO A 9 22.63 1.60 17.49
C PRO A 9 21.31 0.83 17.39
N TYR A 10 20.50 1.06 16.36
CA TYR A 10 19.29 0.27 16.11
C TYR A 10 19.60 -1.22 15.93
N MET A 11 20.49 -1.60 15.02
CA MET A 11 20.83 -3.00 14.78
C MET A 11 21.51 -3.68 15.97
N ASN A 12 22.28 -2.93 16.78
CA ASN A 12 22.82 -3.46 18.02
C ASN A 12 21.69 -3.77 19.02
N SER A 13 20.67 -2.92 19.12
CA SER A 13 19.49 -3.21 19.95
C SER A 13 18.69 -4.42 19.45
N VAL A 14 18.55 -4.58 18.12
CA VAL A 14 17.89 -5.76 17.52
C VAL A 14 18.69 -7.03 17.81
N SER A 15 20.01 -7.02 17.62
CA SER A 15 20.88 -8.14 17.97
C SER A 15 20.76 -8.50 19.45
N GLN A 16 20.75 -7.52 20.34
CA GLN A 16 20.60 -7.74 21.78
C GLN A 16 19.23 -8.32 22.14
N ALA A 17 18.15 -7.81 21.54
CA ALA A 17 16.79 -8.28 21.81
C ALA A 17 16.58 -9.74 21.39
N TRP A 18 17.25 -10.18 20.32
CA TRP A 18 17.18 -11.56 19.82
C TRP A 18 18.25 -12.48 20.41
N ASP A 19 19.17 -11.96 21.23
CA ASP A 19 20.42 -12.64 21.60
C ASP A 19 21.13 -13.25 20.36
N TYR A 20 21.20 -12.44 19.30
CA TYR A 20 21.64 -12.86 17.97
C TYR A 20 22.63 -11.88 17.36
N ASP A 21 23.90 -12.29 17.29
CA ASP A 21 24.92 -11.62 16.49
C ASP A 21 25.82 -12.67 15.85
N ALA A 22 25.41 -13.19 14.69
CA ALA A 22 26.17 -14.24 14.01
C ALA A 22 27.53 -13.72 13.51
N GLN A 23 27.64 -12.41 13.25
CA GLN A 23 28.84 -11.79 12.67
C GLN A 23 29.02 -10.34 13.13
N ARG A 24 30.27 -9.93 13.36
CA ARG A 24 30.59 -8.53 13.62
C ARG A 24 30.60 -7.73 12.32
N ALA A 25 29.66 -6.81 12.17
CA ALA A 25 29.62 -5.88 11.04
C ALA A 25 29.68 -4.41 11.50
N VAL A 26 30.35 -3.59 10.69
CA VAL A 26 30.46 -2.14 10.88
C VAL A 26 29.92 -1.46 9.63
N LEU A 27 29.05 -0.49 9.84
CA LEU A 27 28.50 0.32 8.76
C LEU A 27 29.45 1.47 8.42
N VAL A 28 29.59 1.78 7.14
CA VAL A 28 30.18 3.05 6.66
C VAL A 28 29.04 3.95 6.20
N PRO A 29 28.55 4.87 7.05
CA PRO A 29 27.37 5.67 6.73
C PRO A 29 27.50 6.43 5.41
N GLU A 30 28.70 6.96 5.12
CA GLU A 30 29.07 7.76 3.94
C GLU A 30 28.72 7.07 2.62
N ALA A 31 28.71 5.74 2.58
CA ALA A 31 28.34 4.96 1.39
C ALA A 31 26.84 5.03 1.02
N PHE A 32 25.98 5.54 1.90
CA PHE A 32 24.52 5.62 1.69
C PHE A 32 24.05 7.04 1.31
N GLY A 33 24.98 7.97 1.10
CA GLY A 33 24.70 9.32 0.64
C GLY A 33 24.62 9.44 -0.89
N GLY A 34 24.07 10.55 -1.37
CA GLY A 34 24.19 10.96 -2.78
C GLY A 34 23.29 10.27 -3.80
N VAL A 35 22.71 9.11 -3.47
CA VAL A 35 21.85 8.34 -4.39
C VAL A 35 20.46 8.05 -3.80
N MET A 36 19.45 8.08 -4.68
CA MET A 36 18.08 7.64 -4.43
C MET A 36 18.01 6.10 -4.50
N LEU A 37 16.92 5.49 -3.97
CA LEU A 37 16.73 4.03 -4.03
C LEU A 37 16.76 3.44 -5.45
N ASP A 38 16.32 4.20 -6.45
CA ASP A 38 16.30 3.78 -7.85
C ASP A 38 17.63 4.01 -8.58
N GLY A 39 18.69 4.36 -7.85
CA GLY A 39 20.05 4.55 -8.37
C GLY A 39 20.32 5.92 -8.97
N ARG A 40 19.32 6.82 -9.02
CA ARG A 40 19.52 8.20 -9.50
C ARG A 40 20.24 9.04 -8.45
N GLU A 41 21.05 10.00 -8.90
CA GLU A 41 21.62 11.00 -8.00
C GLU A 41 20.53 11.87 -7.34
N VAL A 42 20.73 12.20 -6.06
CA VAL A 42 19.79 13.03 -5.32
C VAL A 42 19.69 14.43 -5.91
N ALA A 43 20.81 15.08 -6.23
CA ALA A 43 20.82 16.48 -6.66
C ALA A 43 20.01 16.73 -7.95
N PRO A 44 20.18 15.96 -9.04
CA PRO A 44 19.31 16.06 -10.22
C PRO A 44 17.84 15.74 -9.93
N ALA A 45 17.55 14.80 -9.01
CA ALA A 45 16.17 14.47 -8.65
C ALA A 45 15.44 15.66 -7.98
N LEU A 46 16.16 16.49 -7.21
CA LEU A 46 15.60 17.68 -6.57
C LEU A 46 15.19 18.75 -7.60
N PHE A 47 15.88 18.85 -8.73
CA PHE A 47 15.50 19.76 -9.83
C PHE A 47 14.12 19.44 -10.40
N GLY A 48 13.58 18.23 -10.19
CA GLY A 48 12.21 17.88 -10.54
C GLY A 48 11.16 18.81 -9.92
N ALA A 49 11.47 19.48 -8.81
CA ALA A 49 10.59 20.51 -8.22
C ALA A 49 10.42 21.74 -9.14
N VAL A 50 11.49 22.15 -9.85
CA VAL A 50 11.45 23.26 -10.80
C VAL A 50 10.57 22.88 -11.99
N THR A 51 10.76 21.69 -12.55
CA THR A 51 9.94 21.18 -13.66
C THR A 51 8.48 21.09 -13.23
N THR A 52 8.19 20.51 -12.06
CA THR A 52 6.83 20.38 -11.53
C THR A 52 6.14 21.74 -11.38
N THR A 53 6.86 22.73 -10.84
CA THR A 53 6.36 24.10 -10.69
C THR A 53 6.07 24.74 -12.03
N LYS A 54 7.01 24.68 -12.98
CA LYS A 54 6.86 25.26 -14.31
C LYS A 54 5.76 24.59 -15.12
N THR A 55 5.60 23.28 -15.01
CA THR A 55 4.48 22.54 -15.63
C THR A 55 3.14 22.99 -15.06
N ALA A 56 3.04 23.19 -13.74
CA ALA A 56 1.82 23.70 -13.12
C ALA A 56 1.48 25.13 -13.60
N ILE A 57 2.48 26.02 -13.68
CA ILE A 57 2.30 27.37 -14.25
C ILE A 57 1.86 27.29 -15.71
N GLY A 58 2.51 26.45 -16.52
CA GLY A 58 2.16 26.25 -17.93
C GLY A 58 0.76 25.68 -18.14
N ALA A 59 0.20 24.98 -17.15
CA ALA A 59 -1.18 24.51 -17.12
C ALA A 59 -2.19 25.58 -16.66
N GLY A 60 -1.77 26.84 -16.47
CA GLY A 60 -2.62 27.96 -16.07
C GLY A 60 -2.84 28.08 -14.55
N MET A 61 -2.15 27.29 -13.73
CA MET A 61 -2.24 27.42 -12.27
C MET A 61 -1.62 28.74 -11.81
N ASN A 62 -2.25 29.39 -10.83
CA ASN A 62 -1.69 30.58 -10.19
C ASN A 62 -0.24 30.31 -9.69
N PRO A 63 0.73 31.20 -9.94
CA PRO A 63 2.13 30.98 -9.58
C PRO A 63 2.37 30.64 -8.12
N ALA A 64 1.70 31.31 -7.16
CA ALA A 64 1.86 31.02 -5.74
C ALA A 64 1.44 29.58 -5.42
N ARG A 65 0.31 29.14 -5.98
CA ARG A 65 -0.16 27.77 -5.82
C ARG A 65 0.76 26.75 -6.52
N ALA A 66 1.29 27.08 -7.69
CA ALA A 66 2.25 26.24 -8.39
C ALA A 66 3.55 26.04 -7.60
N PHE A 67 4.02 27.09 -6.91
CA PHE A 67 5.16 26.99 -5.99
C PHE A 67 4.89 26.04 -4.83
N GLU A 68 3.69 26.06 -4.24
CA GLU A 68 3.32 25.11 -3.18
C GLU A 68 3.33 23.65 -3.68
N VAL A 69 2.90 23.41 -4.92
CA VAL A 69 2.99 22.08 -5.56
C VAL A 69 4.45 21.66 -5.72
N GLY A 70 5.30 22.55 -6.21
CA GLY A 70 6.75 22.32 -6.33
C GLY A 70 7.44 22.05 -4.99
N ALA A 71 7.14 22.85 -3.97
CA ALA A 71 7.65 22.68 -2.61
C ALA A 71 7.19 21.36 -2.00
N SER A 72 5.92 20.98 -2.22
CA SER A 72 5.37 19.70 -1.78
C SER A 72 6.07 18.52 -2.46
N PHE A 73 6.36 18.63 -3.77
CA PHE A 73 7.16 17.65 -4.49
C PHE A 73 8.57 17.53 -3.90
N LEU A 74 9.26 18.66 -3.71
CA LEU A 74 10.61 18.70 -3.15
C LEU A 74 10.68 18.04 -1.78
N ALA A 75 9.78 18.42 -0.87
CA ALA A 75 9.69 17.82 0.48
C ALA A 75 9.42 16.31 0.42
N THR A 76 8.64 15.86 -0.56
CA THR A 76 8.36 14.43 -0.79
C THR A 76 9.63 13.67 -1.19
N ILE A 77 10.41 14.22 -2.12
CA ILE A 77 11.64 13.59 -2.62
C ILE A 77 12.73 13.59 -1.54
N ILE A 78 12.93 14.70 -0.83
CA ILE A 78 13.90 14.78 0.29
C ILE A 78 13.53 13.78 1.38
N GLY A 79 12.25 13.76 1.80
CA GLY A 79 11.78 12.83 2.81
C GLY A 79 11.99 11.36 2.39
N ALA A 80 11.72 11.04 1.12
CA ALA A 80 12.02 9.73 0.57
C ALA A 80 13.53 9.43 0.63
N ALA A 81 14.40 10.30 0.10
CA ALA A 81 15.85 10.10 0.10
C ALA A 81 16.42 9.82 1.51
N VAL A 82 15.98 10.57 2.52
CA VAL A 82 16.41 10.38 3.91
C VAL A 82 15.92 9.04 4.49
N GLN A 83 14.66 8.67 4.23
CA GLN A 83 14.11 7.38 4.65
C GLN A 83 14.76 6.21 3.90
N ASP A 84 15.12 6.41 2.64
CA ASP A 84 15.76 5.43 1.78
C ASP A 84 17.17 5.12 2.28
N MET A 85 17.92 6.15 2.67
CA MET A 85 19.25 6.04 3.28
C MET A 85 19.23 5.18 4.55
N GLY A 86 18.34 5.50 5.52
CA GLY A 86 18.27 4.75 6.78
C GLY A 86 17.93 3.27 6.57
N ARG A 87 16.93 2.97 5.73
CA ARG A 87 16.53 1.57 5.49
C ARG A 87 17.57 0.74 4.74
N GLN A 88 18.26 1.34 3.77
CA GLN A 88 19.34 0.64 3.07
C GLN A 88 20.47 0.33 4.04
N ALA A 89 20.83 1.28 4.91
CA ALA A 89 21.80 1.06 5.97
C ALA A 89 21.37 -0.03 6.95
N ASP A 90 20.11 -0.04 7.40
CA ASP A 90 19.55 -1.11 8.25
C ASP A 90 19.64 -2.47 7.57
N ALA A 91 19.23 -2.56 6.30
CA ALA A 91 19.25 -3.81 5.54
C ALA A 91 20.68 -4.34 5.32
N THR A 92 21.61 -3.47 4.91
CA THR A 92 23.01 -3.84 4.71
C THR A 92 23.64 -4.31 6.02
N LEU A 93 23.40 -3.60 7.13
CA LEU A 93 23.94 -3.97 8.43
C LEU A 93 23.30 -5.25 8.97
N ALA A 94 21.99 -5.44 8.78
CA ALA A 94 21.30 -6.68 9.12
C ALA A 94 21.91 -7.89 8.40
N THR A 95 22.11 -7.79 7.08
CA THR A 95 22.80 -8.84 6.30
C THR A 95 24.23 -9.06 6.81
N GLY A 96 24.99 -7.99 7.07
CA GLY A 96 26.34 -8.09 7.62
C GLY A 96 26.41 -8.76 9.00
N LYS A 97 25.34 -8.66 9.81
CA LYS A 97 25.19 -9.32 11.11
C LYS A 97 24.63 -10.75 11.02
N GLY A 98 24.38 -11.24 9.80
CA GLY A 98 23.89 -12.59 9.54
C GLY A 98 22.38 -12.77 9.55
N PHE A 99 21.59 -11.69 9.68
CA PHE A 99 20.14 -11.80 9.56
C PHE A 99 19.74 -12.15 8.10
N THR A 100 19.15 -13.32 7.93
CA THR A 100 18.68 -13.88 6.65
C THR A 100 17.18 -13.70 6.43
N ARG A 101 16.45 -13.20 7.43
CA ARG A 101 15.01 -12.93 7.39
C ARG A 101 14.65 -11.58 7.98
N TYR A 102 13.52 -11.04 7.53
CA TYR A 102 12.87 -9.91 8.16
C TYR A 102 11.35 -10.10 8.13
N VAL A 103 10.68 -9.55 9.13
CA VAL A 103 9.24 -9.39 9.14
C VAL A 103 8.87 -7.93 8.87
N ARG A 104 7.79 -7.72 8.14
CA ARG A 104 7.22 -6.39 7.93
C ARG A 104 6.38 -6.00 9.13
N VAL A 105 6.74 -4.89 9.76
CA VAL A 105 5.96 -4.33 10.86
C VAL A 105 5.48 -2.94 10.50
N VAL A 106 4.34 -2.56 11.05
CA VAL A 106 3.72 -1.24 10.85
C VAL A 106 3.55 -0.55 12.18
N SER A 107 3.95 0.71 12.24
CA SER A 107 3.66 1.60 13.37
C SER A 107 2.36 2.36 13.14
N ALA A 108 1.88 3.04 14.19
CA ALA A 108 0.77 3.98 14.07
C ALA A 108 0.98 4.98 12.92
N GLY A 109 -0.10 5.25 12.17
CA GLY A 109 -0.09 6.14 11.02
C GLY A 109 0.36 5.51 9.70
N ALA A 110 0.56 4.19 9.63
CA ALA A 110 0.74 3.50 8.36
C ALA A 110 -0.50 3.64 7.45
N CYS A 111 -0.29 3.71 6.13
CA CYS A 111 -1.38 3.71 5.17
C CYS A 111 -1.94 2.29 4.99
N SER A 112 -3.11 2.17 4.37
CA SER A 112 -3.76 0.87 4.11
C SER A 112 -2.90 -0.12 3.30
N ARG A 113 -2.07 0.35 2.37
CA ARG A 113 -1.15 -0.52 1.60
C ARG A 113 -0.04 -1.11 2.46
N CYS A 114 0.46 -0.31 3.38
CA CYS A 114 1.48 -0.67 4.35
C CYS A 114 0.85 -1.62 5.41
N ALA A 115 -0.37 -1.34 5.88
CA ALA A 115 -1.13 -2.16 6.83
C ALA A 115 -1.40 -3.60 6.37
N ILE A 116 -1.81 -3.81 5.12
CA ILE A 116 -2.11 -5.17 4.60
C ILE A 116 -0.87 -6.06 4.40
N LEU A 117 0.31 -5.54 4.71
CA LEU A 117 1.58 -6.26 4.61
C LEU A 117 2.19 -6.53 5.98
N ALA A 118 1.52 -6.14 7.08
CA ALA A 118 1.92 -6.46 8.45
C ALA A 118 2.11 -7.98 8.65
N GLY A 119 3.17 -8.33 9.38
CA GLY A 119 3.63 -9.69 9.71
C GLY A 119 4.08 -10.57 8.55
N ARG A 120 4.06 -10.07 7.31
CA ARG A 120 4.57 -10.83 6.17
C ARG A 120 6.08 -10.97 6.25
N ASP A 121 6.56 -12.21 6.20
CA ASP A 121 7.96 -12.56 6.05
C ASP A 121 8.29 -12.80 4.57
N ASP A 122 9.01 -11.88 3.93
CA ASP A 122 9.40 -12.06 2.52
C ASP A 122 10.75 -11.42 2.27
N TYR A 123 11.81 -12.11 2.71
CA TYR A 123 13.19 -11.66 2.56
C TYR A 123 13.58 -11.45 1.08
N ARG A 124 13.06 -12.28 0.17
CA ARG A 124 13.49 -12.32 -1.24
C ARG A 124 12.98 -11.15 -2.07
N LYS A 125 11.98 -10.41 -1.59
CA LYS A 125 11.40 -9.28 -2.33
C LYS A 125 11.47 -8.02 -1.51
N ALA A 126 12.32 -7.09 -1.96
CA ALA A 126 12.36 -5.73 -1.43
C ALA A 126 10.96 -5.11 -1.41
N PHE A 127 10.66 -4.39 -0.34
CA PHE A 127 9.36 -3.76 -0.14
C PHE A 127 9.11 -2.70 -1.23
N GLN A 128 8.01 -2.84 -1.98
CA GLN A 128 7.52 -1.76 -2.83
C GLN A 128 6.95 -0.66 -1.95
N ARG A 129 7.67 0.46 -1.84
CA ARG A 129 7.22 1.65 -1.11
C ARG A 129 6.72 2.73 -2.05
N HIS A 130 5.87 3.56 -1.47
CA HIS A 130 5.53 4.87 -2.02
C HIS A 130 6.11 5.95 -1.10
N PRO A 131 6.22 7.20 -1.57
CA PRO A 131 6.66 8.30 -0.72
C PRO A 131 5.82 8.41 0.55
N ARG A 132 6.45 8.81 1.66
CA ARG A 132 5.86 8.93 3.00
C ARG A 132 5.33 7.62 3.62
N CYS A 133 5.70 6.42 3.15
CA CYS A 133 5.31 5.19 3.89
C CYS A 133 6.04 5.13 5.24
N ARG A 134 5.30 4.65 6.25
CA ARG A 134 5.74 4.47 7.64
C ARG A 134 5.95 3.00 8.04
N CYS A 135 5.87 2.04 7.12
CA CYS A 135 6.31 0.66 7.38
C CYS A 135 7.76 0.62 7.84
N THR A 136 8.18 -0.40 8.59
CA THR A 136 9.58 -0.78 8.70
C THR A 136 9.74 -2.29 8.54
N SER A 137 10.97 -2.76 8.41
CA SER A 137 11.33 -4.17 8.44
C SER A 137 12.12 -4.43 9.71
N VAL A 138 11.69 -5.41 10.49
CA VAL A 138 12.49 -5.88 11.63
C VAL A 138 13.24 -7.14 11.21
N PRO A 139 14.58 -7.13 11.24
CA PRO A 139 15.37 -8.33 11.05
C PRO A 139 15.06 -9.34 12.16
N ILE A 140 14.89 -10.60 11.78
CA ILE A 140 14.59 -11.70 12.70
C ILE A 140 15.52 -12.88 12.39
N PRO A 141 15.97 -13.64 13.41
CA PRO A 141 16.69 -14.89 13.18
C PRO A 141 15.82 -15.93 12.46
N ASP A 142 16.48 -16.93 11.86
CA ASP A 142 15.78 -18.10 11.32
C ASP A 142 15.04 -18.85 12.44
N GLY A 143 13.81 -19.29 12.15
CA GLY A 143 12.94 -19.96 13.13
C GLY A 143 12.19 -19.04 14.09
N GLN A 144 12.49 -17.73 14.12
CA GLN A 144 11.76 -16.76 14.95
C GLN A 144 10.54 -16.16 14.24
N GLY A 145 9.56 -15.77 15.04
CA GLY A 145 8.36 -15.03 14.64
C GLY A 145 8.56 -13.51 14.66
N PRO A 146 7.51 -12.74 14.36
CA PRO A 146 7.49 -11.29 14.55
C PRO A 146 7.79 -10.93 16.02
N PRO A 147 8.52 -9.84 16.29
CA PRO A 147 8.74 -9.37 17.67
C PRO A 147 7.42 -8.97 18.34
N GLU A 148 7.33 -9.19 19.66
CA GLU A 148 6.18 -8.75 20.46
C GLU A 148 5.98 -7.22 20.41
N GLY A 149 4.73 -6.79 20.54
CA GLY A 149 4.36 -5.36 20.57
C GLY A 149 4.26 -4.68 19.21
N PHE A 150 4.48 -5.40 18.11
CA PHE A 150 4.21 -4.92 16.76
C PHE A 150 3.00 -5.63 16.18
N HIS A 151 2.18 -4.88 15.44
CA HIS A 151 1.08 -5.48 14.70
C HIS A 151 1.62 -6.37 13.58
N ASP A 152 1.31 -7.67 13.67
CA ASP A 152 1.76 -8.69 12.74
C ASP A 152 0.63 -9.23 11.86
N THR A 153 -0.60 -8.74 12.03
CA THR A 153 -1.67 -8.99 11.07
C THR A 153 -2.36 -7.71 10.61
N PRO A 154 -2.91 -7.70 9.37
CA PRO A 154 -3.73 -6.58 8.91
C PRO A 154 -4.96 -6.30 9.79
N THR A 155 -5.52 -7.35 10.41
CA THR A 155 -6.71 -7.26 11.27
C THR A 155 -6.35 -6.60 12.61
N GLU A 156 -5.27 -7.04 13.25
CA GLU A 156 -4.81 -6.46 14.52
C GLU A 156 -4.47 -4.97 14.36
N TYR A 157 -3.80 -4.59 13.26
CA TYR A 157 -3.56 -3.16 12.96
C TYR A 157 -4.85 -2.39 12.73
N PHE A 158 -5.88 -2.99 12.14
CA PHE A 158 -7.17 -2.31 11.95
C PHE A 158 -7.89 -2.09 13.27
N GLU A 159 -7.86 -3.08 14.15
CA GLU A 159 -8.52 -3.06 15.47
C GLU A 159 -7.83 -2.11 16.45
N SER A 160 -6.53 -1.85 16.29
CA SER A 160 -5.81 -0.88 17.12
C SER A 160 -6.14 0.59 16.81
N LEU A 161 -6.81 0.86 15.69
CA LEU A 161 -7.16 2.22 15.25
C LEU A 161 -8.52 2.65 15.81
N SER A 162 -8.66 3.94 16.11
CA SER A 162 -9.99 4.53 16.35
C SER A 162 -10.88 4.45 15.11
N ALA A 163 -12.21 4.52 15.28
CA ALA A 163 -13.15 4.46 14.15
C ALA A 163 -12.87 5.55 13.09
N ALA A 164 -12.49 6.75 13.53
CA ALA A 164 -12.11 7.84 12.63
C ALA A 164 -10.82 7.53 11.85
N GLU A 165 -9.84 6.87 12.48
CA GLU A 165 -8.60 6.46 11.83
C GLU A 165 -8.81 5.30 10.87
N GLN A 166 -9.64 4.32 11.23
CA GLN A 166 -10.05 3.25 10.32
C GLN A 166 -10.64 3.84 9.03
N ASP A 167 -11.60 4.76 9.16
CA ASP A 167 -12.22 5.45 8.03
C ASP A 167 -11.20 6.27 7.22
N ARG A 168 -10.26 6.94 7.89
CA ARG A 168 -9.21 7.72 7.23
C ARG A 168 -8.22 6.85 6.45
N VAL A 169 -7.80 5.71 7.03
CA VAL A 169 -6.75 4.84 6.47
C VAL A 169 -7.32 3.90 5.39
N PHE A 170 -8.51 3.36 5.63
CA PHE A 170 -9.14 2.34 4.78
C PHE A 170 -10.30 2.88 3.93
N THR A 171 -10.62 4.18 4.02
CA THR A 171 -11.85 4.84 3.53
C THR A 171 -13.08 4.41 4.34
N LYS A 172 -14.13 5.23 4.36
CA LYS A 172 -15.39 4.92 5.07
C LYS A 172 -15.97 3.56 4.65
N SER A 173 -16.07 3.32 3.34
CA SER A 173 -16.64 2.05 2.82
C SER A 173 -15.70 0.86 3.01
N GLY A 174 -14.39 1.08 2.97
CA GLY A 174 -13.43 0.01 3.27
C GLY A 174 -13.43 -0.36 4.75
N ALA A 175 -13.46 0.62 5.66
CA ALA A 175 -13.56 0.39 7.08
C ALA A 175 -14.90 -0.26 7.45
N PHE A 176 -16.01 0.18 6.86
CA PHE A 176 -17.30 -0.49 6.97
C PHE A 176 -17.22 -1.96 6.59
N ALA A 177 -16.67 -2.28 5.42
CA ALA A 177 -16.55 -3.68 4.98
C ALA A 177 -15.71 -4.52 5.95
N ILE A 178 -14.59 -3.99 6.44
CA ILE A 178 -13.73 -4.70 7.40
C ILE A 178 -14.45 -4.94 8.73
N ARG A 179 -15.18 -3.95 9.25
CA ARG A 179 -16.01 -4.09 10.47
C ARG A 179 -17.07 -5.17 10.31
N GLU A 180 -17.61 -5.35 9.11
CA GLU A 180 -18.57 -6.41 8.81
C GLU A 180 -17.92 -7.79 8.59
N GLY A 181 -16.59 -7.91 8.68
CA GLY A 181 -15.85 -9.17 8.60
C GLY A 181 -15.15 -9.41 7.25
N ALA A 182 -15.06 -8.40 6.38
CA ALA A 182 -14.29 -8.52 5.15
C ALA A 182 -12.78 -8.58 5.44
N ASN A 183 -12.08 -9.41 4.66
CA ASN A 183 -10.63 -9.52 4.68
C ASN A 183 -9.98 -8.16 4.27
N PRO A 184 -9.19 -7.51 5.14
CA PRO A 184 -8.56 -6.22 4.86
C PRO A 184 -7.70 -6.22 3.59
N ILE A 185 -7.02 -7.33 3.29
CA ILE A 185 -6.19 -7.49 2.10
C ILE A 185 -7.05 -7.36 0.84
N SER A 186 -8.20 -8.03 0.80
CA SER A 186 -9.14 -7.98 -0.32
C SER A 186 -9.72 -6.59 -0.52
N VAL A 187 -10.12 -5.92 0.57
CA VAL A 187 -10.71 -4.57 0.55
C VAL A 187 -9.72 -3.54 0.03
N VAL A 188 -8.46 -3.55 0.49
CA VAL A 188 -7.44 -2.60 0.06
C VAL A 188 -6.99 -2.89 -1.38
N ASN A 189 -6.82 -4.16 -1.73
CA ASN A 189 -6.37 -4.53 -3.07
C ASN A 189 -7.43 -4.28 -4.13
N ALA A 190 -8.73 -4.37 -3.82
CA ALA A 190 -9.79 -4.00 -4.75
C ALA A 190 -9.62 -2.59 -5.35
N ARG A 191 -8.89 -1.70 -4.64
CA ARG A 191 -8.57 -0.34 -5.11
C ARG A 191 -7.32 -0.23 -5.99
N ARG A 192 -6.64 -1.33 -6.32
CA ARG A 192 -5.39 -1.32 -7.08
C ARG A 192 -5.64 -0.99 -8.56
N GLY A 193 -4.72 -0.22 -9.14
CA GLY A 193 -4.78 0.16 -10.57
C GLY A 193 -5.73 1.33 -10.89
N MET A 194 -6.35 1.96 -9.88
CA MET A 194 -7.18 3.14 -10.12
C MET A 194 -6.33 4.38 -10.37
N THR A 195 -6.60 5.02 -11.49
CA THR A 195 -5.87 6.16 -12.03
C THR A 195 -6.12 7.43 -11.23
N LYS A 196 -5.10 8.28 -11.13
CA LYS A 196 -5.25 9.68 -10.68
C LYS A 196 -6.25 10.37 -11.61
N GLY A 197 -7.26 11.01 -11.04
CA GLY A 197 -8.19 11.82 -11.82
C GLY A 197 -7.48 13.08 -12.29
N GLY A 198 -7.34 13.24 -13.61
CA GLY A 198 -7.27 14.50 -14.38
C GLY A 198 -6.16 15.52 -14.12
N GLU A 199 -5.89 15.87 -12.87
CA GLU A 199 -5.05 17.01 -12.51
C GLU A 199 -3.78 16.59 -11.78
N LEU A 200 -2.66 17.23 -12.14
CA LEU A 200 -1.38 17.04 -11.48
C LEU A 200 -1.48 17.47 -10.01
N GLY A 201 -1.64 16.51 -9.11
CA GLY A 201 -1.80 16.74 -7.67
C GLY A 201 -3.20 16.48 -7.12
N ALA A 202 -4.19 16.18 -7.96
CA ALA A 202 -5.50 15.77 -7.48
C ALA A 202 -5.47 14.34 -6.89
N PRO A 203 -6.20 14.08 -5.78
CA PRO A 203 -6.33 12.74 -5.25
C PRO A 203 -7.01 11.83 -6.28
N ALA A 204 -6.56 10.57 -6.36
CA ALA A 204 -7.24 9.57 -7.18
C ALA A 204 -8.71 9.47 -6.75
N ARG A 205 -9.63 9.63 -7.70
CA ARG A 205 -11.07 9.49 -7.47
C ARG A 205 -11.54 8.18 -8.06
N LEU A 206 -12.47 7.53 -7.35
CA LEU A 206 -13.18 6.37 -7.88
C LEU A 206 -14.04 6.82 -9.06
N VAL A 207 -13.83 6.24 -10.23
CA VAL A 207 -14.65 6.49 -11.41
C VAL A 207 -15.63 5.32 -11.55
N PRO A 208 -16.95 5.55 -11.43
CA PRO A 208 -17.91 4.47 -11.59
C PRO A 208 -17.99 4.06 -13.06
N THR A 209 -18.19 2.77 -13.31
CA THR A 209 -18.33 2.21 -14.65
C THR A 209 -19.80 2.17 -15.05
N ARG A 210 -20.14 2.70 -16.22
CA ARG A 210 -21.48 2.58 -16.80
C ARG A 210 -21.71 1.14 -17.27
N ILE A 211 -22.73 0.51 -16.73
CA ILE A 211 -23.14 -0.86 -17.07
C ILE A 211 -24.47 -0.91 -17.81
N GLY A 212 -25.18 0.21 -17.91
CA GLY A 212 -26.46 0.27 -18.61
C GLY A 212 -27.15 1.63 -18.48
N VAL A 213 -28.47 1.58 -18.56
CA VAL A 213 -29.38 2.72 -18.45
C VAL A 213 -30.53 2.30 -17.52
N LYS A 214 -30.92 3.19 -16.61
CA LYS A 214 -32.06 2.98 -15.72
C LYS A 214 -33.38 3.20 -16.48
N ALA A 215 -34.50 2.85 -15.86
CA ALA A 215 -35.83 3.05 -16.44
C ALA A 215 -36.14 4.52 -16.78
N ASP A 216 -35.52 5.47 -16.06
CA ASP A 216 -35.65 6.92 -16.28
C ASP A 216 -34.74 7.48 -17.38
N GLY A 217 -34.00 6.63 -18.11
CA GLY A 217 -33.07 7.04 -19.15
C GLY A 217 -31.69 7.51 -18.63
N SER A 218 -31.49 7.62 -17.32
CA SER A 218 -30.21 8.00 -16.73
C SER A 218 -29.19 6.84 -16.75
N PRO A 219 -27.88 7.12 -16.80
CA PRO A 219 -26.86 6.06 -16.78
C PRO A 219 -26.90 5.21 -15.50
N LEU A 220 -26.93 3.88 -15.66
CA LEU A 220 -26.67 2.95 -14.56
C LEU A 220 -25.16 2.79 -14.42
N THR A 221 -24.61 3.27 -13.31
CA THR A 221 -23.17 3.23 -13.03
C THR A 221 -22.90 2.52 -11.72
N VAL A 222 -21.80 1.77 -11.65
CA VAL A 222 -21.39 0.99 -10.47
C VAL A 222 -19.88 1.06 -10.26
N PHE A 223 -19.43 0.99 -9.01
CA PHE A 223 -18.02 0.85 -8.72
C PHE A 223 -17.59 -0.62 -8.85
N ILE A 224 -16.64 -0.90 -9.73
CA ILE A 224 -16.13 -2.25 -10.02
C ILE A 224 -14.62 -2.33 -9.85
N THR A 225 -14.11 -3.54 -9.67
CA THR A 225 -12.67 -3.82 -9.68
C THR A 225 -12.33 -4.99 -10.60
N GLY A 226 -11.14 -4.92 -11.21
CA GLY A 226 -10.52 -6.04 -11.92
C GLY A 226 -9.72 -6.97 -11.01
N GLU A 227 -9.57 -6.63 -9.73
CA GLU A 227 -8.82 -7.45 -8.78
C GLU A 227 -9.63 -8.66 -8.36
N GLY A 228 -8.97 -9.82 -8.28
CA GLY A 228 -9.64 -11.09 -7.96
C GLY A 228 -10.53 -11.67 -9.08
N THR A 229 -10.64 -11.02 -10.24
CA THR A 229 -11.48 -11.49 -11.37
C THR A 229 -10.77 -12.44 -12.33
N THR A 230 -9.47 -12.66 -12.18
CA THR A 230 -8.72 -13.65 -12.97
C THR A 230 -8.90 -15.05 -12.40
N ALA A 231 -8.68 -16.11 -13.18
CA ALA A 231 -8.88 -17.51 -12.74
C ALA A 231 -8.14 -17.92 -11.45
N ARG A 232 -7.09 -17.18 -11.05
CA ARG A 232 -6.35 -17.40 -9.79
C ARG A 232 -6.95 -16.66 -8.59
N GLY A 233 -7.86 -15.71 -8.82
CA GLY A 233 -8.49 -14.89 -7.78
C GLY A 233 -9.62 -15.64 -7.06
N ALA A 234 -9.80 -15.35 -5.76
CA ALA A 234 -10.84 -15.97 -4.94
C ALA A 234 -12.24 -15.74 -5.51
N PHE A 235 -12.57 -14.51 -5.89
CA PHE A 235 -13.88 -14.17 -6.48
C PHE A 235 -14.15 -14.90 -7.81
N ALA A 236 -13.17 -14.95 -8.71
CA ALA A 236 -13.36 -15.69 -9.96
C ALA A 236 -13.55 -17.20 -9.72
N ARG A 237 -12.88 -17.77 -8.71
CA ARG A 237 -13.07 -19.18 -8.33
C ARG A 237 -14.46 -19.44 -7.76
N SER A 238 -15.02 -18.51 -6.98
CA SER A 238 -16.39 -18.65 -6.45
C SER A 238 -17.47 -18.56 -7.53
N GLU A 239 -17.19 -17.87 -8.64
CA GLU A 239 -18.11 -17.79 -9.79
C GLU A 239 -18.07 -19.01 -10.71
N GLY A 240 -17.11 -19.93 -10.53
CA GLY A 240 -17.03 -21.19 -11.26
C GLY A 240 -16.63 -21.07 -12.74
N ALA A 241 -16.36 -22.22 -13.36
CA ALA A 241 -15.81 -22.31 -14.72
C ALA A 241 -16.70 -21.70 -15.82
N ALA A 242 -18.01 -21.61 -15.58
CA ALA A 242 -19.02 -21.16 -16.55
C ALA A 242 -18.95 -19.67 -16.88
N THR A 243 -18.34 -18.85 -16.02
CA THR A 243 -18.28 -17.39 -16.20
C THR A 243 -16.98 -16.93 -16.86
N PHE A 244 -16.09 -17.83 -17.30
CA PHE A 244 -14.77 -17.42 -17.80
C PHE A 244 -14.74 -17.11 -19.30
N THR A 245 -14.19 -15.93 -19.63
CA THR A 245 -13.81 -15.56 -21.00
C THR A 245 -12.32 -15.36 -21.14
N ALA A 246 -11.82 -15.57 -22.35
CA ALA A 246 -10.44 -15.25 -22.72
C ALA A 246 -10.21 -13.73 -22.67
N ALA A 247 -9.11 -13.31 -22.07
CA ALA A 247 -8.66 -11.92 -21.97
C ALA A 247 -7.22 -11.78 -22.46
N LYS A 248 -6.88 -10.60 -23.01
CA LYS A 248 -5.58 -10.31 -23.64
C LYS A 248 -5.18 -11.39 -24.66
N GLN A 249 -5.95 -11.54 -25.73
CA GLN A 249 -5.67 -12.49 -26.82
C GLN A 249 -5.48 -13.94 -26.34
N GLY A 250 -6.28 -14.39 -25.37
CA GLY A 250 -6.20 -15.75 -24.84
C GLY A 250 -5.14 -15.99 -23.76
N ARG A 251 -4.30 -15.00 -23.43
CA ARG A 251 -3.22 -15.16 -22.44
C ARG A 251 -3.74 -15.42 -21.02
N TYR A 252 -4.94 -14.94 -20.69
CA TYR A 252 -5.53 -15.12 -19.36
C TYR A 252 -7.03 -15.42 -19.46
N ARG A 253 -7.59 -16.06 -18.43
CA ARG A 253 -9.04 -16.24 -18.26
C ARG A 253 -9.54 -15.35 -17.12
N ARG A 254 -10.65 -14.65 -17.34
CA ARG A 254 -11.32 -13.81 -16.34
C ARG A 254 -12.81 -14.12 -16.27
N THR A 255 -13.43 -13.90 -15.12
CA THR A 255 -14.89 -13.97 -15.01
C THR A 255 -15.55 -12.80 -15.76
N THR A 256 -16.70 -13.06 -16.36
CA THR A 256 -17.63 -12.07 -16.94
C THR A 256 -18.45 -11.37 -15.87
N THR A 257 -18.60 -11.98 -14.69
CA THR A 257 -19.27 -11.37 -13.56
C THR A 257 -18.47 -10.17 -13.07
N LEU A 258 -19.15 -9.03 -12.94
CA LEU A 258 -18.55 -7.81 -12.42
C LEU A 258 -18.33 -7.96 -10.91
N ARG A 259 -17.08 -7.83 -10.46
CA ARG A 259 -16.80 -7.72 -9.03
C ARG A 259 -17.08 -6.29 -8.57
N LEU A 260 -18.11 -6.13 -7.75
CA LEU A 260 -18.46 -4.82 -7.18
C LEU A 260 -17.49 -4.43 -6.07
N MET A 261 -17.28 -3.12 -5.91
CA MET A 261 -16.41 -2.53 -4.88
C MET A 261 -17.13 -2.37 -3.53
N PRO A 262 -16.42 -2.31 -2.39
CA PRO A 262 -17.02 -2.06 -1.08
C PRO A 262 -17.93 -0.82 -1.04
N GLU A 263 -17.57 0.25 -1.76
CA GLU A 263 -18.39 1.45 -1.92
C GLU A 263 -19.77 1.13 -2.53
N GLN A 264 -19.80 0.30 -3.58
CA GLN A 264 -21.05 -0.13 -4.21
C GLN A 264 -21.85 -1.07 -3.30
N LEU A 265 -21.17 -1.98 -2.60
CA LEU A 265 -21.83 -2.94 -1.71
C LEU A 265 -22.48 -2.23 -0.52
N GLN A 266 -21.81 -1.22 0.04
CA GLN A 266 -22.37 -0.40 1.11
C GLN A 266 -23.63 0.34 0.63
N LEU A 267 -23.60 0.92 -0.58
CA LEU A 267 -24.79 1.57 -1.17
C LEU A 267 -25.95 0.59 -1.35
N MET A 268 -25.67 -0.65 -1.79
CA MET A 268 -26.69 -1.68 -2.00
C MET A 268 -27.24 -2.28 -0.71
N ALA A 269 -26.42 -2.36 0.34
CA ALA A 269 -26.82 -2.87 1.65
C ALA A 269 -27.65 -1.85 2.43
N GLY A 270 -27.41 -0.55 2.22
CA GLY A 270 -28.03 0.51 3.01
C GLY A 270 -27.68 0.34 4.48
N ASN A 271 -28.70 0.34 5.34
CA ASN A 271 -28.54 0.17 6.80
C ASN A 271 -28.67 -1.29 7.26
N ASN A 272 -28.70 -2.27 6.34
CA ASN A 272 -28.87 -3.68 6.69
C ASN A 272 -27.50 -4.41 6.76
N PRO A 273 -27.00 -4.76 7.96
CA PRO A 273 -25.71 -5.43 8.11
C PRO A 273 -25.71 -6.87 7.58
N GLU A 274 -26.82 -7.61 7.69
CA GLU A 274 -26.92 -8.96 7.14
C GLU A 274 -26.78 -8.95 5.61
N ARG A 275 -27.46 -7.99 4.98
CA ARG A 275 -27.35 -7.78 3.53
C ARG A 275 -25.92 -7.37 3.14
N ALA A 276 -25.25 -6.55 3.94
CA ALA A 276 -23.86 -6.18 3.71
C ALA A 276 -22.94 -7.41 3.73
N ARG A 277 -23.07 -8.28 4.74
CA ARG A 277 -22.27 -9.51 4.85
C ARG A 277 -22.56 -10.48 3.72
N GLU A 278 -23.81 -10.66 3.34
CA GLU A 278 -24.20 -11.49 2.19
C GLU A 278 -23.53 -11.00 0.90
N LEU A 279 -23.58 -9.68 0.64
CA LEU A 279 -22.94 -9.06 -0.51
C LEU A 279 -21.41 -9.19 -0.46
N LEU A 280 -20.79 -8.93 0.69
CA LEU A 280 -19.33 -9.06 0.87
C LEU A 280 -18.87 -10.50 0.62
N LYS A 281 -19.62 -11.49 1.09
CA LYS A 281 -19.38 -12.91 0.81
C LYS A 281 -19.56 -13.23 -0.68
N ARG A 282 -20.67 -12.79 -1.30
CA ARG A 282 -20.94 -13.02 -2.73
C ARG A 282 -19.84 -12.47 -3.64
N TYR A 283 -19.30 -11.30 -3.31
CA TYR A 283 -18.26 -10.63 -4.10
C TYR A 283 -16.83 -10.94 -3.64
N GLY A 284 -16.66 -11.99 -2.82
CA GLY A 284 -15.36 -12.56 -2.45
C GLY A 284 -14.48 -11.62 -1.63
N TYR A 285 -15.09 -10.82 -0.75
CA TYR A 285 -14.36 -10.00 0.24
C TYR A 285 -14.20 -10.70 1.58
N MET A 286 -15.00 -11.71 1.86
CA MET A 286 -14.89 -12.58 3.03
C MET A 286 -14.26 -13.91 2.63
N ASP A 287 -13.56 -14.52 3.57
CA ASP A 287 -13.04 -15.87 3.38
C ASP A 287 -14.23 -16.88 3.39
N PHE A 288 -14.06 -18.00 2.67
CA PHE A 288 -15.11 -19.00 2.46
C PHE A 288 -15.07 -20.11 3.51
#